data_AF-A0A7C4YM46-F1
#
_entry.id   AF-A0A7C4YM46-F1
#
_cell.length_a   1.000
_cell.length_b   1.000
_cell.length_c   1.000
_cell.angle_alpha   90.00
_cell.angle_beta   90.00
_cell.angle_gamma   90.00
#
_symmetry.space_group_name_H-M   'P 1'
#
loop_
_entity.id
_entity.type
_entity.pdbx_description
1 polymer ?
#
loop_
_entity_poly.entity_id
_entity_poly.type
_entity_poly.pdbx_seq_one_letter_code
_entity_poly.pdbx_strand_id
1 'polypeptide(L)'
;MSLQLTRTTSDMLRRMDAHLRTGIAPSAVRAHVRGELGPQAFRHAHYSFDDFFQPDRDKGIVRNVYGQRTLFASGALLASLTATLVELLDGKATETLYRAGMLWGDADFATCTARLEHEYAVPLSDLDIALVLESWWWPRRAGGWGRWRCDLSKRQSGLVVVDVFGSAVAGALGKTGFCECHVYAGLFAGAFGRLTAHQLGGVEIACESRGDACCRFVVADPSKIERARDWRDRGQNGDEILKRLQATGGNS
;
A
#
# COMPACT_ATOMS: atom_id res chain seq x y z
N MET A 1 16.26 -26.87 13.27
CA MET A 1 14.90 -27.32 13.64
C MET A 1 14.04 -27.15 12.40
N SER A 2 13.77 -28.25 11.69
CA SER A 2 13.06 -28.24 10.40
C SER A 2 11.59 -27.89 10.62
N LEU A 3 11.13 -26.76 10.09
CA LEU A 3 9.71 -26.44 9.96
C LEU A 3 9.15 -27.37 8.87
N GLN A 4 8.71 -28.57 9.26
CA GLN A 4 7.92 -29.43 8.39
C GLN A 4 6.58 -28.73 8.11
N LEU A 5 6.50 -28.07 6.95
CA LEU A 5 5.27 -27.52 6.37
C LEU A 5 4.56 -28.56 5.49
N THR A 6 4.68 -29.86 5.78
CA THR A 6 3.82 -30.87 5.16
C THR A 6 2.46 -30.87 5.85
N ARG A 7 1.70 -29.81 5.63
CA ARG A 7 0.27 -29.80 5.92
C ARG A 7 -0.41 -30.60 4.81
N THR A 8 -1.16 -31.62 5.17
CA THR A 8 -1.92 -32.36 4.18
C THR A 8 -3.08 -31.50 3.70
N THR A 9 -3.49 -31.67 2.43
CA THR A 9 -4.65 -30.99 1.85
C THR A 9 -5.92 -31.15 2.71
N SER A 10 -6.07 -32.30 3.36
CA SER A 10 -7.17 -32.62 4.27
C SER A 10 -7.14 -31.80 5.58
N ASP A 11 -5.95 -31.43 6.07
CA ASP A 11 -5.83 -30.55 7.23
C ASP A 11 -6.19 -29.10 6.90
N MET A 12 -5.88 -28.66 5.68
CA MET A 12 -6.22 -27.33 5.19
C MET A 12 -7.74 -27.15 5.05
N LEU A 13 -8.42 -28.11 4.42
CA LEU A 13 -9.88 -28.11 4.27
C LEU A 13 -10.60 -28.11 5.62
N ARG A 14 -10.18 -28.96 6.57
CA ARG A 14 -10.77 -29.01 7.92
C ARG A 14 -10.69 -27.67 8.65
N ARG A 15 -9.59 -26.92 8.46
CA ARG A 15 -9.44 -25.58 9.07
C ARG A 15 -10.26 -24.52 8.35
N MET A 16 -10.34 -24.56 7.02
CA MET A 16 -11.22 -23.65 6.27
C MET A 16 -12.68 -23.83 6.70
N ASP A 17 -13.15 -25.07 6.82
CA ASP A 17 -14.49 -25.40 7.33
C ASP A 17 -14.74 -24.86 8.74
N ALA A 18 -13.72 -24.86 9.61
CA ALA A 18 -13.80 -24.28 10.94
C ALA A 18 -13.93 -22.74 10.90
N HIS A 19 -13.29 -22.08 9.93
CA HIS A 19 -13.37 -20.62 9.75
C HIS A 19 -14.65 -20.15 9.03
N LEU A 20 -15.37 -21.05 8.35
CA LEU A 20 -16.68 -20.77 7.75
C LEU A 20 -17.83 -20.79 8.78
N ARG A 21 -17.55 -21.20 10.01
CA ARG A 21 -18.48 -21.17 11.15
C ARG A 21 -18.27 -19.89 11.95
N THR A 22 -19.34 -19.16 12.26
CA THR A 22 -19.26 -18.01 13.17
C THR A 22 -19.59 -18.44 14.60
N GLY A 23 -19.08 -17.70 15.59
CA GLY A 23 -19.41 -17.94 17.01
C GLY A 23 -20.89 -17.71 17.37
N ILE A 24 -21.68 -17.14 16.45
CA ILE A 24 -23.10 -16.80 16.65
C ILE A 24 -24.01 -17.97 16.26
N ALA A 25 -23.58 -18.84 15.34
CA ALA A 25 -24.33 -20.04 14.96
C ALA A 25 -23.36 -21.18 14.57
N PRO A 26 -22.79 -21.90 15.55
CA PRO A 26 -21.75 -22.91 15.33
C PRO A 26 -22.19 -24.09 14.43
N SER A 27 -23.51 -24.31 14.34
CA SER A 27 -24.16 -25.36 13.54
C SER A 27 -24.55 -24.90 12.13
N ALA A 28 -24.55 -23.60 11.84
CA ALA A 28 -24.91 -23.06 10.52
C ALA A 28 -23.67 -22.96 9.64
N VAL A 29 -23.46 -23.97 8.79
CA VAL A 29 -22.46 -23.89 7.71
C VAL A 29 -23.04 -23.00 6.61
N ARG A 30 -22.28 -22.00 6.16
CA ARG A 30 -22.65 -21.20 4.98
C ARG A 30 -22.62 -22.11 3.74
N ALA A 31 -23.75 -22.76 3.43
CA ALA A 31 -23.85 -23.76 2.36
C ALA A 31 -23.45 -23.24 0.96
N HIS A 32 -23.43 -21.92 0.77
CA HIS A 32 -23.02 -21.23 -0.45
C HIS A 32 -21.49 -21.03 -0.57
N VAL A 33 -20.71 -21.29 0.48
CA VAL A 33 -19.24 -21.26 0.43
C VAL A 33 -18.75 -22.70 0.59
N ARG A 34 -18.29 -23.30 -0.50
CA ARG A 34 -17.69 -24.65 -0.51
C ARG A 34 -16.25 -24.55 -0.96
N GLY A 35 -15.33 -25.10 -0.17
CA GLY A 35 -13.96 -25.31 -0.62
C GLY A 35 -13.91 -26.50 -1.56
N GLU A 36 -13.79 -26.27 -2.86
CA GLU A 36 -13.58 -27.34 -3.83
C GLU A 36 -12.09 -27.57 -4.07
N LEU A 37 -11.67 -28.83 -4.05
CA LEU A 37 -10.32 -29.21 -4.46
C LEU A 37 -10.26 -29.24 -5.99
N GLY A 38 -9.44 -28.39 -6.56
CA GLY A 38 -9.20 -28.36 -7.99
C GLY A 38 -8.14 -27.31 -8.34
N PRO A 39 -7.62 -27.33 -9.58
CA PRO A 39 -6.85 -26.21 -10.08
C PRO A 39 -7.73 -24.97 -10.02
N GLN A 40 -7.32 -23.99 -9.22
CA GLN A 40 -7.90 -22.65 -9.32
C GLN A 40 -7.47 -22.12 -10.69
N ALA A 41 -8.41 -22.10 -11.65
CA ALA A 41 -8.12 -21.73 -13.04
C ALA A 41 -7.41 -20.36 -13.12
N PHE A 42 -7.69 -19.51 -12.13
CA PHE A 42 -6.99 -18.26 -11.88
C PHE A 42 -6.53 -18.23 -10.42
N ARG A 43 -5.23 -18.03 -10.19
CA ARG A 43 -4.70 -17.70 -8.87
C ARG A 43 -4.83 -16.19 -8.69
N HIS A 44 -5.77 -15.77 -7.85
CA HIS A 44 -5.99 -14.36 -7.53
C HIS A 44 -5.07 -13.83 -6.44
N ALA A 45 -4.51 -14.74 -5.64
CA ALA A 45 -3.61 -14.42 -4.55
C ALA A 45 -2.31 -15.22 -4.71
N HIS A 46 -1.19 -14.52 -4.67
CA HIS A 46 0.14 -15.13 -4.72
C HIS A 46 0.82 -14.87 -3.38
N TYR A 47 0.85 -15.90 -2.55
CA TYR A 47 1.21 -15.75 -1.14
C TYR A 47 2.72 -15.83 -0.87
N SER A 48 3.52 -16.18 -1.88
CA SER A 48 4.98 -16.29 -1.75
C SER A 48 5.73 -15.42 -2.76
N PHE A 49 6.97 -15.11 -2.42
CA PHE A 49 7.89 -14.39 -3.30
C PHE A 49 8.11 -15.15 -4.62
N ASP A 50 8.33 -16.47 -4.53
CA ASP A 50 8.57 -17.33 -5.69
C ASP A 50 7.31 -17.52 -6.56
N ASP A 51 6.11 -17.39 -5.97
CA ASP A 51 4.87 -17.37 -6.75
C ASP A 51 4.68 -16.04 -7.48
N PHE A 52 5.19 -14.93 -6.93
CA PHE A 52 4.96 -13.59 -7.49
C PHE A 52 6.01 -13.15 -8.50
N PHE A 53 7.28 -13.48 -8.25
CA PHE A 53 8.40 -13.11 -9.12
C PHE A 53 8.88 -14.31 -9.93
N GLN A 54 9.02 -14.10 -11.23
CA GLN A 54 9.42 -15.10 -12.23
C GLN A 54 10.78 -14.68 -12.83
N PRO A 55 11.90 -15.03 -12.18
CA PRO A 55 13.23 -14.72 -12.68
C PRO A 55 13.62 -15.66 -13.83
N ASP A 56 13.92 -15.09 -15.00
CA ASP A 56 14.66 -15.71 -16.09
C ASP A 56 16.15 -15.38 -15.90
N ARG A 57 16.88 -16.29 -15.24
CA ARG A 57 18.29 -16.09 -14.88
C ARG A 57 19.21 -16.06 -16.10
N ASP A 58 18.87 -16.83 -17.14
CA ASP A 58 19.67 -16.92 -18.36
C ASP A 58 19.63 -15.59 -19.14
N LYS A 59 18.50 -14.86 -19.07
CA LYS A 59 18.34 -13.55 -19.72
C LYS A 59 18.55 -12.36 -18.79
N GLY A 60 18.76 -12.58 -17.49
CA GLY A 60 18.83 -11.50 -16.49
C GLY A 60 17.54 -10.67 -16.40
N ILE A 61 16.38 -11.30 -16.61
CA ILE A 61 15.07 -10.64 -16.59
C ILE A 61 14.29 -11.14 -15.39
N VAL A 62 13.68 -10.23 -14.64
CA VAL A 62 12.66 -10.59 -13.65
C VAL A 62 11.34 -9.99 -14.11
N ARG A 63 10.28 -10.81 -14.12
CA ARG A 63 8.91 -10.34 -14.30
C ARG A 63 8.11 -10.69 -13.06
N ASN A 64 7.06 -9.94 -12.78
CA ASN A 64 6.02 -10.43 -11.88
C ASN A 64 4.98 -11.28 -12.62
N VAL A 65 4.05 -11.89 -11.89
CA VAL A 65 2.94 -12.69 -12.44
C VAL A 65 2.04 -11.94 -13.43
N TYR A 66 2.08 -10.61 -13.41
CA TYR A 66 1.33 -9.76 -14.33
C TYR A 66 2.15 -9.39 -15.58
N GLY A 67 3.31 -10.03 -15.77
CA GLY A 67 4.20 -9.80 -16.93
C GLY A 67 5.01 -8.50 -16.87
N GLN A 68 4.85 -7.69 -15.81
CA GLN A 68 5.58 -6.44 -15.64
C GLN A 68 7.05 -6.75 -15.34
N ARG A 69 7.96 -6.07 -16.04
CA ARG A 69 9.40 -6.20 -15.78
C ARG A 69 9.72 -5.52 -14.45
N THR A 70 10.41 -6.24 -13.57
CA THR A 70 10.82 -5.75 -12.26
C THR A 70 12.34 -5.87 -12.11
N LEU A 71 12.88 -5.16 -11.12
CA LEU A 71 14.27 -5.26 -10.72
C LEU A 71 14.35 -5.41 -9.21
N PHE A 72 15.31 -6.21 -8.73
CA PHE A 72 15.65 -6.25 -7.32
C PHE A 72 16.70 -5.19 -7.04
N ALA A 73 16.35 -4.24 -6.19
CA ALA A 73 17.23 -3.16 -5.74
C ALA A 73 17.54 -3.34 -4.26
N SER A 74 18.77 -3.00 -3.87
CA SER A 74 19.14 -2.90 -2.47
C SER A 74 18.61 -1.59 -1.87
N GLY A 75 18.42 -1.56 -0.54
CA GLY A 75 18.16 -0.31 0.17
C GLY A 75 19.28 0.73 -0.04
N ALA A 76 20.53 0.28 -0.23
CA ALA A 76 21.66 1.16 -0.55
C ALA A 76 21.45 1.90 -1.87
N LEU A 77 20.94 1.24 -2.92
CA LEU A 77 20.63 1.91 -4.18
C LEU A 77 19.57 2.99 -3.99
N LEU A 78 18.51 2.70 -3.22
CA LEU A 78 17.46 3.67 -2.92
C LEU A 78 18.02 4.87 -2.15
N ALA A 79 18.81 4.63 -1.11
CA ALA A 79 19.43 5.68 -0.30
C ALA A 79 20.38 6.56 -1.14
N SER A 80 21.25 5.95 -1.96
CA SER A 80 22.17 6.69 -2.83
C SER A 80 21.44 7.50 -3.90
N LEU A 81 20.37 6.96 -4.49
CA LEU A 81 19.57 7.69 -5.47
C LEU A 81 18.89 8.91 -4.81
N THR A 82 18.30 8.74 -3.63
CA THR A 82 17.70 9.85 -2.88
C THR A 82 18.74 10.91 -2.53
N ALA A 83 19.90 10.52 -2.00
CA ALA A 83 20.98 11.46 -1.67
C ALA A 83 21.46 12.25 -2.91
N THR A 84 21.64 11.55 -4.03
CA THR A 84 22.05 12.18 -5.29
C THR A 84 21.00 13.18 -5.80
N LEU A 85 19.70 12.86 -5.67
CA LEU A 85 18.63 13.78 -6.04
C LEU A 85 18.60 15.02 -5.14
N VAL A 86 18.88 14.86 -3.84
CA VAL A 86 19.00 15.98 -2.90
C VAL A 86 20.16 16.89 -3.28
N GLU A 87 21.32 16.32 -3.61
CA GLU A 87 22.51 17.06 -4.02
C GLU A 87 22.30 17.80 -5.35
N LEU A 88 21.69 17.17 -6.36
CA LEU A 88 21.58 17.75 -7.71
C LEU A 88 20.45 18.77 -7.87
N LEU A 89 19.46 18.79 -6.97
CA LEU A 89 18.22 19.54 -7.17
C LEU A 89 18.05 20.75 -6.25
N ASP A 90 19.07 21.14 -5.48
CA ASP A 90 19.14 22.39 -4.70
C ASP A 90 17.81 22.75 -3.99
N GLY A 91 17.32 21.85 -3.13
CA GLY A 91 16.09 22.06 -2.35
C GLY A 91 14.78 21.70 -3.07
N LYS A 92 14.82 21.28 -4.35
CA LYS A 92 13.64 20.78 -5.08
C LYS A 92 13.44 19.27 -4.98
N ALA A 93 14.35 18.54 -4.34
CA ALA A 93 14.31 17.08 -4.28
C ALA A 93 13.03 16.53 -3.64
N THR A 94 12.55 17.14 -2.55
CA THR A 94 11.28 16.76 -1.90
C THR A 94 10.10 16.83 -2.86
N GLU A 95 9.96 17.95 -3.60
CA GLU A 95 8.89 18.13 -4.57
C GLU A 95 9.02 17.17 -5.76
N THR A 96 10.24 16.94 -6.24
CA THR A 96 10.51 15.99 -7.32
C THR A 96 10.16 14.56 -6.92
N LEU A 97 10.55 14.12 -5.72
CA LEU A 97 10.20 12.79 -5.20
C LEU A 97 8.69 12.65 -4.98
N TYR A 98 8.04 13.70 -4.48
CA TYR A 98 6.59 13.72 -4.34
C TYR A 98 5.88 13.60 -5.69
N ARG A 99 6.28 14.37 -6.71
CA ARG A 99 5.73 14.27 -8.07
C ARG A 99 5.99 12.91 -8.71
N ALA A 100 7.20 12.37 -8.55
CA ALA A 100 7.53 11.04 -9.04
C ALA A 100 6.61 9.98 -8.40
N GLY A 101 6.38 10.10 -7.08
CA GLY A 101 5.39 9.30 -6.37
C GLY A 101 3.98 9.44 -6.95
N MET A 102 3.52 10.67 -7.17
CA MET A 102 2.18 10.94 -7.71
C MET A 102 1.96 10.31 -9.09
N LEU A 103 2.92 10.49 -10.01
CA LEU A 103 2.86 9.88 -11.34
C LEU A 103 2.91 8.36 -11.26
N TRP A 104 3.74 7.82 -10.36
CA TRP A 104 3.79 6.38 -10.12
C TRP A 104 2.44 5.85 -9.60
N GLY A 105 1.85 6.51 -8.60
CA GLY A 105 0.59 6.09 -8.00
C GLY A 105 -0.57 6.11 -8.98
N ASP A 106 -0.66 7.16 -9.80
CA ASP A 106 -1.67 7.27 -10.85
C ASP A 106 -1.55 6.15 -11.90
N ALA A 107 -0.37 6.01 -12.51
CA ALA A 107 -0.13 5.02 -13.57
C ALA A 107 -0.27 3.58 -13.06
N ASP A 108 0.13 3.35 -11.82
CA ASP A 108 0.04 2.04 -11.22
C ASP A 108 -1.39 1.67 -10.84
N PHE A 109 -2.16 2.60 -10.28
CA PHE A 109 -3.57 2.35 -10.00
C PHE A 109 -4.37 2.14 -11.30
N ALA A 110 -4.00 2.84 -12.40
CA ALA A 110 -4.54 2.57 -13.73
C ALA A 110 -4.37 1.11 -14.17
N THR A 111 -3.14 0.61 -14.02
CA THR A 111 -2.78 -0.77 -14.38
C THR A 111 -3.50 -1.76 -13.47
N CYS A 112 -3.61 -1.43 -12.17
CA CYS A 112 -4.37 -2.21 -11.21
C CYS A 112 -5.86 -2.31 -11.58
N THR A 113 -6.49 -1.21 -11.98
CA THR A 113 -7.89 -1.19 -12.42
C THR A 113 -8.11 -2.14 -13.59
N ALA A 114 -7.35 -1.96 -14.68
CA ALA A 114 -7.49 -2.80 -15.86
C ALA A 114 -7.26 -4.28 -15.56
N ARG A 115 -6.28 -4.58 -14.69
CA ARG A 115 -6.02 -5.94 -14.22
C ARG A 115 -7.19 -6.51 -13.43
N LEU A 116 -7.72 -5.78 -12.45
CA LEU A 116 -8.80 -6.25 -11.59
C LEU A 116 -10.10 -6.47 -12.37
N GLU A 117 -10.44 -5.57 -13.29
CA GLU A 117 -11.63 -5.74 -14.13
C GLU A 117 -11.50 -6.97 -15.05
N HIS A 118 -10.31 -7.23 -15.57
CA HIS A 118 -10.03 -8.45 -16.33
C HIS A 118 -10.10 -9.71 -15.44
N GLU A 119 -9.49 -9.64 -14.26
CA GLU A 119 -9.34 -10.77 -13.34
C GLU A 119 -10.66 -11.20 -12.69
N TYR A 120 -11.52 -10.25 -12.36
CA TYR A 120 -12.82 -10.50 -11.71
C TYR A 120 -14.01 -10.41 -12.69
N ALA A 121 -13.76 -10.05 -13.95
CA ALA A 121 -14.78 -9.91 -15.01
C ALA A 121 -15.96 -8.99 -14.64
N VAL A 122 -15.71 -7.98 -13.81
CA VAL A 122 -16.68 -6.97 -13.39
C VAL A 122 -16.03 -5.59 -13.38
N PRO A 123 -16.79 -4.49 -13.56
CA PRO A 123 -16.28 -3.14 -13.37
C PRO A 123 -15.68 -2.94 -11.97
N LEU A 124 -14.67 -2.08 -11.84
CA LEU A 124 -14.05 -1.78 -10.55
C LEU A 124 -15.06 -1.28 -9.51
N SER A 125 -16.11 -0.57 -9.95
CA SER A 125 -17.19 -0.04 -9.11
C SER A 125 -17.99 -1.12 -8.38
N ASP A 126 -17.98 -2.34 -8.90
CA ASP A 126 -18.77 -3.47 -8.38
C ASP A 126 -17.95 -4.31 -7.39
N LEU A 127 -16.65 -4.01 -7.24
CA LEU A 127 -15.76 -4.66 -6.29
C LEU A 127 -15.79 -3.98 -4.92
N ASP A 128 -15.64 -4.79 -3.87
CA ASP A 128 -15.46 -4.27 -2.51
C ASP A 128 -14.16 -3.43 -2.43
N ILE A 129 -14.26 -2.24 -1.86
CA ILE A 129 -13.12 -1.31 -1.79
C ILE A 129 -11.93 -1.88 -1.02
N ALA A 130 -12.16 -2.69 0.01
CA ALA A 130 -11.07 -3.32 0.75
C ALA A 130 -10.34 -4.34 -0.12
N LEU A 131 -11.07 -5.09 -0.96
CA LEU A 131 -10.48 -5.99 -1.95
C LEU A 131 -9.65 -5.21 -2.98
N VAL A 132 -10.19 -4.11 -3.53
CA VAL A 132 -9.47 -3.27 -4.50
C VAL A 132 -8.16 -2.76 -3.91
N LEU A 133 -8.24 -2.18 -2.70
CA LEU A 133 -7.09 -1.60 -2.02
C LEU A 133 -6.04 -2.65 -1.65
N GLU A 134 -6.43 -3.79 -1.07
CA GLU A 134 -5.47 -4.86 -0.79
C GLU A 134 -4.87 -5.43 -2.09
N SER A 135 -5.67 -5.58 -3.15
CA SER A 135 -5.19 -6.06 -4.44
C SER A 135 -4.23 -5.07 -5.11
N TRP A 136 -4.39 -3.77 -4.84
CA TRP A 136 -3.46 -2.75 -5.29
C TRP A 136 -2.14 -2.77 -4.50
N TRP A 137 -2.18 -2.91 -3.17
CA TRP A 137 -0.98 -2.83 -2.35
C TRP A 137 -0.18 -4.13 -2.26
N TRP A 138 -0.81 -5.30 -2.34
CA TRP A 138 -0.13 -6.58 -2.15
C TRP A 138 1.15 -6.77 -3.01
N PRO A 139 1.23 -6.33 -4.30
CA PRO A 139 2.44 -6.44 -5.11
C PRO A 139 3.61 -5.66 -4.50
N ARG A 140 3.32 -4.51 -3.86
CA ARG A 140 4.30 -3.68 -3.16
C ARG A 140 4.81 -4.39 -1.92
N ARG A 141 3.89 -5.01 -1.15
CA ARG A 141 4.25 -5.82 0.01
C ARG A 141 5.18 -6.98 -0.40
N ALA A 142 4.85 -7.68 -1.49
CA ALA A 142 5.69 -8.75 -2.02
C ALA A 142 7.06 -8.23 -2.49
N GLY A 143 7.11 -7.03 -3.08
CA GLY A 143 8.34 -6.34 -3.50
C GLY A 143 9.13 -5.66 -2.39
N GLY A 144 8.73 -5.80 -1.12
CA GLY A 144 9.48 -5.25 0.02
C GLY A 144 9.26 -3.75 0.30
N TRP A 145 8.24 -3.13 -0.30
CA TRP A 145 7.89 -1.71 -0.05
C TRP A 145 7.14 -1.48 1.28
N GLY A 146 7.07 -2.48 2.14
CA GLY A 146 6.40 -2.38 3.44
C GLY A 146 4.97 -2.92 3.44
N ARG A 147 4.51 -3.24 4.66
CA ARG A 147 3.10 -3.59 4.90
C ARG A 147 2.32 -2.31 5.10
N TRP A 148 1.03 -2.31 4.79
CA TRP A 148 0.20 -1.14 5.00
C TRP A 148 -1.05 -1.44 5.83
N ARG A 149 -1.69 -0.36 6.28
CA ARG A 149 -3.07 -0.31 6.73
C ARG A 149 -3.70 0.95 6.15
N CYS A 150 -4.84 0.81 5.49
CA CYS A 150 -5.63 1.94 5.00
C CYS A 150 -6.88 2.10 5.87
N ASP A 151 -7.04 3.27 6.49
CA ASP A 151 -8.19 3.64 7.31
C ASP A 151 -9.10 4.61 6.55
N LEU A 152 -10.25 4.09 6.13
CA LEU A 152 -11.33 4.82 5.47
C LEU A 152 -12.45 5.26 6.43
N SER A 153 -12.27 5.11 7.75
CA SER A 153 -13.29 5.50 8.75
C SER A 153 -13.58 7.01 8.74
N LYS A 154 -12.61 7.81 8.30
CA LYS A 154 -12.68 9.29 8.27
C LYS A 154 -13.03 9.85 6.90
N ARG A 155 -13.48 9.00 5.98
CA ARG A 155 -13.83 9.41 4.61
C ARG A 155 -14.95 10.46 4.56
N GLN A 156 -15.87 10.47 5.53
CA GLN A 156 -16.91 11.49 5.65
C GLN A 156 -16.34 12.90 5.91
N SER A 157 -15.17 13.00 6.54
CA SER A 157 -14.43 14.25 6.71
C SER A 157 -13.47 14.54 5.53
N GLY A 158 -13.54 13.74 4.46
CA GLY A 158 -12.64 13.82 3.31
C GLY A 158 -11.20 13.40 3.61
N LEU A 159 -11.01 12.48 4.57
CA LEU A 159 -9.67 12.01 4.97
C LEU A 159 -9.53 10.51 4.71
N VAL A 160 -8.41 10.15 4.09
CA VAL A 160 -7.88 8.78 4.07
C VAL A 160 -6.57 8.77 4.84
N VAL A 161 -6.41 7.83 5.77
CA VAL A 161 -5.18 7.67 6.54
C VAL A 161 -4.52 6.36 6.16
N VAL A 162 -3.24 6.41 5.81
CA VAL A 162 -2.46 5.23 5.45
C VAL A 162 -1.28 5.09 6.38
N ASP A 163 -1.14 3.93 7.02
CA ASP A 163 0.07 3.57 7.75
C ASP A 163 0.89 2.60 6.91
N VAL A 164 2.21 2.81 6.82
CA VAL A 164 3.18 1.90 6.21
C VAL A 164 4.18 1.46 7.28
N PHE A 165 4.32 0.15 7.44
CA PHE A 165 5.21 -0.51 8.39
C PHE A 165 6.38 -1.16 7.65
N GLY A 166 7.61 -0.91 8.11
CA GLY A 166 8.80 -1.36 7.39
C GLY A 166 8.88 -0.70 6.02
N SER A 167 8.71 0.63 5.98
CA SER A 167 8.85 1.44 4.77
C SER A 167 10.23 1.21 4.16
N ALA A 168 10.27 0.88 2.86
CA ALA A 168 11.54 0.69 2.15
C ALA A 168 12.38 1.96 2.14
N VAL A 169 11.72 3.13 2.04
CA VAL A 169 12.38 4.45 2.03
C VAL A 169 12.94 4.76 3.42
N ALA A 170 12.13 4.66 4.47
CA ALA A 170 12.59 4.95 5.83
C ALA A 170 13.67 3.96 6.28
N GLY A 171 13.53 2.69 5.93
CA GLY A 171 14.52 1.65 6.19
C GLY A 171 15.84 1.89 5.45
N ALA A 172 15.80 2.38 4.20
CA ALA A 172 16.98 2.70 3.42
C ALA A 172 17.73 3.93 3.95
N LEU A 173 17.02 4.99 4.34
CA LEU A 173 17.61 6.24 4.81
C LEU A 173 18.03 6.18 6.29
N GLY A 174 17.45 5.27 7.07
CA GLY A 174 17.73 5.14 8.49
C GLY A 174 17.09 6.24 9.33
N LYS A 175 17.69 6.54 10.49
CA LYS A 175 17.17 7.53 11.45
C LYS A 175 17.69 8.92 11.12
N THR A 176 16.93 9.67 10.33
CA THR A 176 17.25 11.06 9.96
C THR A 176 16.68 12.09 10.94
N GLY A 177 15.66 11.70 11.72
CA GLY A 177 14.90 12.63 12.57
C GLY A 177 13.77 13.36 11.85
N PHE A 178 13.60 13.15 10.54
CA PHE A 178 12.60 13.83 9.72
C PHE A 178 11.65 12.86 9.01
N CYS A 179 10.60 13.40 8.38
CA CYS A 179 9.67 12.66 7.53
C CYS A 179 10.19 12.64 6.09
N GLU A 180 10.78 11.52 5.68
CA GLU A 180 11.51 11.38 4.41
C GLU A 180 10.72 10.68 3.29
N CYS A 181 9.54 10.12 3.59
CA CYS A 181 8.81 9.26 2.66
C CYS A 181 7.97 10.04 1.65
N HIS A 182 8.55 11.07 1.03
CA HIS A 182 7.87 11.96 0.07
C HIS A 182 7.30 11.21 -1.14
N VAL A 183 8.03 10.21 -1.63
CA VAL A 183 7.57 9.36 -2.75
C VAL A 183 6.31 8.57 -2.39
N TYR A 184 6.17 8.09 -1.14
CA TYR A 184 4.95 7.43 -0.68
C TYR A 184 3.79 8.42 -0.54
N ALA A 185 4.04 9.61 0.01
CA ALA A 185 3.02 10.66 0.10
C ALA A 185 2.45 11.00 -1.29
N GLY A 186 3.33 11.10 -2.30
CA GLY A 186 2.94 11.25 -3.70
C GLY A 186 2.19 10.03 -4.24
N LEU A 187 2.72 8.82 -4.03
CA LEU A 187 2.11 7.56 -4.45
C LEU A 187 0.64 7.46 -4.01
N PHE A 188 0.37 7.75 -2.74
CA PHE A 188 -0.99 7.73 -2.23
C PHE A 188 -1.84 8.84 -2.84
N ALA A 189 -1.32 10.07 -2.96
CA ALA A 189 -2.05 11.16 -3.61
C ALA A 189 -2.49 10.82 -5.05
N GLY A 190 -1.58 10.27 -5.86
CA GLY A 190 -1.86 9.88 -7.24
C GLY A 190 -2.86 8.72 -7.34
N ALA A 191 -2.64 7.66 -6.56
CA ALA A 191 -3.50 6.48 -6.59
C ALA A 191 -4.93 6.77 -6.10
N PHE A 192 -5.07 7.43 -4.95
CA PHE A 192 -6.39 7.79 -4.44
C PHE A 192 -7.06 8.88 -5.28
N GLY A 193 -6.28 9.80 -5.88
CA GLY A 193 -6.82 10.80 -6.80
C GLY A 193 -7.45 10.15 -8.03
N ARG A 194 -6.79 9.13 -8.61
CA ARG A 194 -7.36 8.31 -9.68
C ARG A 194 -8.61 7.55 -9.24
N LEU A 195 -8.52 6.84 -8.10
CA LEU A 195 -9.62 6.04 -7.56
C LEU A 195 -10.89 6.87 -7.31
N THR A 196 -10.74 8.11 -6.86
CA THR A 196 -11.87 9.00 -6.54
C THR A 196 -12.25 9.95 -7.67
N ALA A 197 -11.49 9.99 -8.77
CA ALA A 197 -11.60 11.00 -9.81
C ALA A 197 -11.57 12.44 -9.26
N HIS A 198 -10.81 12.67 -8.18
CA HIS A 198 -10.68 13.96 -7.51
C HIS A 198 -9.20 14.31 -7.33
N GLN A 199 -8.88 15.61 -7.38
CA GLN A 199 -7.54 16.07 -7.10
C GLN A 199 -7.26 16.00 -5.60
N LEU A 200 -6.46 15.03 -5.18
CA LEU A 200 -6.04 14.85 -3.79
C LEU A 200 -4.55 15.16 -3.61
N GLY A 201 -4.19 15.62 -2.42
CA GLY A 201 -2.80 15.73 -1.97
C GLY A 201 -2.47 14.68 -0.91
N GLY A 202 -1.18 14.45 -0.69
CA GLY A 202 -0.68 13.55 0.35
C GLY A 202 0.40 14.22 1.21
N VAL A 203 0.41 13.90 2.51
CA VAL A 203 1.48 14.32 3.42
C VAL A 203 1.78 13.23 4.45
N GLU A 204 3.07 13.02 4.70
CA GLU A 204 3.56 12.19 5.82
C GLU A 204 3.56 13.01 7.11
N ILE A 205 2.92 12.50 8.16
CA ILE A 205 2.76 13.16 9.48
C ILE A 205 3.47 12.39 10.62
N ALA A 206 3.88 11.15 10.36
CA ALA A 206 4.73 10.34 11.22
C ALA A 206 5.65 9.48 10.36
N CYS A 207 6.88 9.19 10.82
CA CYS A 207 7.88 8.49 10.03
C CYS A 207 8.75 7.57 10.89
N GLU A 208 9.02 6.34 10.40
CA GLU A 208 9.97 5.44 11.04
C GLU A 208 11.38 6.07 11.12
N SER A 209 11.78 6.92 10.16
CA SER A 209 13.05 7.68 10.18
C SER A 209 13.12 8.74 11.28
N ARG A 210 11.97 9.22 11.76
CA ARG A 210 11.86 10.11 12.93
C ARG A 210 11.82 9.36 14.27
N GLY A 211 11.62 8.05 14.23
CA GLY A 211 11.46 7.22 15.43
C GLY A 211 10.02 6.79 15.72
N ASP A 212 9.06 7.15 14.87
CA ASP A 212 7.67 6.71 15.01
C ASP A 212 7.53 5.20 14.74
N ALA A 213 6.44 4.59 15.21
CA ALA A 213 6.17 3.16 15.05
C ALA A 213 5.88 2.73 13.60
N CYS A 214 5.47 3.68 12.74
CA CYS A 214 5.21 3.49 11.32
C CYS A 214 5.28 4.84 10.59
N CYS A 215 5.42 4.79 9.27
CA CYS A 215 5.18 5.96 8.42
C CYS A 215 3.67 6.17 8.26
N ARG A 216 3.14 7.32 8.68
CA ARG A 216 1.71 7.64 8.57
C ARG A 216 1.49 8.78 7.59
N PHE A 217 0.57 8.56 6.66
CA PHE A 217 0.20 9.49 5.61
C PHE A 217 -1.26 9.88 5.74
N VAL A 218 -1.56 11.13 5.40
CA VAL A 218 -2.92 11.62 5.21
C VAL A 218 -3.08 12.00 3.74
N VAL A 219 -4.18 11.54 3.14
CA VAL A 219 -4.63 11.94 1.81
C VAL A 219 -5.97 12.65 1.93
N ALA A 220 -6.05 13.83 1.34
CA ALA A 220 -7.20 14.74 1.46
C ALA A 220 -7.15 15.84 0.38
N ASP A 221 -8.11 16.76 0.43
CA ASP A 221 -8.09 17.99 -0.37
C ASP A 221 -6.75 18.74 -0.22
N PRO A 222 -6.21 19.35 -1.31
CA PRO A 222 -4.93 20.04 -1.28
C PRO A 222 -4.80 21.09 -0.15
N SER A 223 -5.87 21.86 0.13
CA SER A 223 -5.86 22.87 1.19
C SER A 223 -5.74 22.28 2.60
N LYS A 224 -6.29 21.07 2.84
CA LYS A 224 -6.10 20.33 4.10
C LYS A 224 -4.66 19.85 4.22
N ILE A 225 -4.08 19.39 3.11
CA ILE A 225 -2.72 18.87 3.04
C ILE A 225 -1.68 19.96 3.25
N GLU A 226 -1.90 21.16 2.72
CA GLU A 226 -1.06 22.34 3.01
C GLU A 226 -1.06 22.68 4.51
N ARG A 227 -2.23 22.76 5.14
CA ARG A 227 -2.31 22.99 6.60
C ARG A 227 -1.60 21.90 7.42
N ALA A 228 -1.78 20.64 7.04
CA ALA A 228 -1.15 19.51 7.71
C ALA A 228 0.39 19.55 7.57
N ARG A 229 0.89 19.95 6.40
CA ARG A 229 2.31 20.18 6.14
C ARG A 229 2.86 21.29 7.04
N ASP A 230 2.19 22.44 7.08
CA ASP A 230 2.59 23.56 7.94
C ASP A 230 2.66 23.17 9.42
N TRP A 231 1.68 22.39 9.90
CA TRP A 231 1.67 21.93 11.28
C TRP A 231 2.79 20.95 11.59
N ARG A 232 3.07 20.02 10.67
CA ARG A 232 4.20 19.08 10.77
C ARG A 232 5.54 19.83 10.78
N ASP A 233 5.70 20.82 9.91
CA ASP A 233 6.95 21.57 9.78
C ASP A 233 7.18 22.47 11.02
N ARG A 234 6.12 22.81 11.76
CA ARG A 234 6.18 23.42 13.10
C ARG A 234 6.40 22.41 14.24
N GLY A 235 6.61 21.14 13.94
CA GLY A 235 6.92 20.10 14.92
C GLY A 235 5.72 19.50 15.64
N GLN A 236 4.49 19.71 15.17
CA GLN A 236 3.32 19.07 15.79
C GLN A 236 3.34 17.56 15.60
N ASN A 237 2.81 16.83 16.58
CA ASN A 237 2.70 15.39 16.53
C ASN A 237 1.65 14.96 15.48
N GLY A 238 1.87 13.83 14.81
CA GLY A 238 0.95 13.31 13.80
C GLY A 238 -0.48 13.07 14.31
N ASP A 239 -0.65 12.59 15.55
CA ASP A 239 -1.98 12.38 16.13
C ASP A 239 -2.72 13.70 16.38
N GLU A 240 -2.00 14.76 16.73
CA GLU A 240 -2.56 16.10 16.91
C GLU A 240 -2.98 16.70 15.58
N ILE A 241 -2.13 16.56 14.55
CA ILE A 241 -2.45 16.98 13.17
C ILE A 241 -3.72 16.29 12.69
N LEU A 242 -3.80 14.96 12.86
CA LEU A 242 -4.94 14.17 12.41
C LEU A 242 -6.24 14.56 13.15
N LYS A 243 -6.19 14.83 14.45
CA LYS A 243 -7.35 15.33 15.22
C LYS A 243 -7.81 16.71 14.71
N ARG A 244 -6.89 17.63 14.44
CA ARG A 244 -7.20 18.97 13.92
C ARG A 244 -7.83 18.94 12.53
N LEU A 245 -7.35 18.05 11.66
CA LEU A 245 -7.94 17.85 10.33
C LEU A 245 -9.38 17.33 10.38
N GLN A 246 -9.70 16.46 11.34
CA GLN A 246 -11.07 15.97 11.51
C GLN A 246 -12.01 17.07 12.02
N ALA A 247 -11.56 17.87 12.97
CA ALA A 247 -12.36 18.95 13.54
C ALA A 247 -12.71 20.06 12.53
N THR A 248 -11.93 20.20 11.46
CA THR A 248 -12.15 21.21 10.41
C THR A 248 -13.13 20.75 9.31
N GLY A 249 -13.68 19.54 9.40
CA GLY A 249 -14.61 18.95 8.40
C GLY A 249 -16.10 19.19 8.63
N GLY A 250 -16.49 20.15 9.50
CA GLY A 250 -17.88 20.33 9.95
C GLY A 250 -18.71 21.43 9.27
N ASN A 251 -18.17 22.18 8.31
CA ASN A 251 -18.92 23.21 7.58
C ASN A 251 -18.78 22.97 6.08
N SER A 252 -19.72 22.23 5.50
CA SER A 252 -19.99 22.16 4.06
C SER A 252 -21.48 22.01 3.87
#